data_AF-A0A7S0PN41-F1
#
_entry.id   AF-A0A7S0PN41-F1
#
_cell.length_a   1.000
_cell.length_b   1.000
_cell.length_c   1.000
_cell.angle_alpha   90.00
_cell.angle_beta   90.00
_cell.angle_gamma   90.00
#
_symmetry.space_group_name_H-M   'P 1'
#
loop_
_entity.id
_entity.type
_entity.pdbx_description
1 polymer ?
#
loop_
_entity_poly.entity_id
_entity_poly.type
_entity_poly.pdbx_seq_one_letter_code
_entity_poly.pdbx_strand_id
1 'polypeptide(L)'
;ARGGAFETTTTMKTTTQRAPLRSAHQYRQISRTRVVSAAAYTNARTGDFPSLEFRVFFQDESGAKVSPWHDVPLKNADGSVNFICEIPKETKAKMEVATDEKLTPIKQDTKKGKLRDYPYNINWNYGMLPQTWEDPKHEHPTMKVSGDNDPVDVVEIGSAALAMGSVTPVKPVGVYAMIDDGELDWKVIAISTSDPKAKDINDVADVEKHFPGELEKIRVWFRDYKTPDGKPQNKFGLDDKCMDKAYTMGVIEETHEFYNALKSGKRANDEELSLE
;
A
#
# COMPACT_ATOMS: atom_id res chain seq x y z
N ALA A 1 -40.87 21.86 -68.30
CA ALA A 1 -41.76 22.04 -67.11
C ALA A 1 -43.13 21.47 -67.44
N ARG A 2 -43.87 20.95 -66.44
CA ARG A 2 -45.07 20.08 -66.61
C ARG A 2 -44.69 18.69 -67.18
N GLY A 3 -45.16 17.52 -66.70
CA GLY A 3 -46.01 17.19 -65.54
C GLY A 3 -47.52 17.34 -65.81
N GLY A 4 -48.36 16.31 -65.70
CA GLY A 4 -48.16 14.88 -65.36
C GLY A 4 -49.51 14.14 -65.45
N ALA A 5 -49.58 12.85 -65.08
CA ALA A 5 -50.85 12.09 -65.06
C ALA A 5 -50.85 10.92 -64.05
N PHE A 6 -52.05 10.56 -63.58
CA PHE A 6 -52.42 9.36 -62.79
C PHE A 6 -52.91 8.25 -63.78
N GLU A 7 -53.25 6.98 -63.46
CA GLU A 7 -53.44 6.13 -62.26
C GLU A 7 -53.29 4.63 -62.74
N THR A 8 -53.51 3.49 -62.04
CA THR A 8 -54.08 3.12 -60.71
C THR A 8 -53.46 1.79 -60.18
N THR A 9 -53.95 1.36 -59.00
CA THR A 9 -54.08 0.01 -58.38
C THR A 9 -54.29 -1.23 -59.30
N THR A 10 -54.13 -2.52 -58.91
CA THR A 10 -53.62 -3.20 -57.69
C THR A 10 -53.38 -4.74 -57.87
N THR A 11 -52.28 -5.24 -57.31
CA THR A 11 -51.95 -6.56 -56.69
C THR A 11 -52.77 -7.86 -56.91
N MET A 12 -52.06 -8.99 -57.11
CA MET A 12 -52.31 -10.34 -56.53
C MET A 12 -50.97 -11.13 -56.38
N LYS A 13 -50.94 -12.31 -55.73
CA LYS A 13 -49.70 -13.03 -55.26
C LYS A 13 -49.62 -14.49 -55.75
N THR A 14 -48.40 -15.10 -55.82
CA THR A 14 -48.02 -16.35 -55.08
C THR A 14 -46.56 -16.88 -55.27
N THR A 15 -45.91 -17.19 -54.13
CA THR A 15 -45.07 -18.35 -53.71
C THR A 15 -43.88 -18.96 -54.51
N THR A 16 -42.81 -19.28 -53.73
CA THR A 16 -41.85 -20.44 -53.79
C THR A 16 -40.51 -20.36 -54.55
N GLN A 17 -39.37 -20.32 -53.84
CA GLN A 17 -38.45 -21.47 -53.57
C GLN A 17 -37.21 -21.05 -52.72
N ARG A 18 -36.34 -22.00 -52.33
CA ARG A 18 -35.18 -21.82 -51.41
C ARG A 18 -33.82 -21.79 -52.13
N ALA A 19 -32.83 -21.13 -51.53
CA ALA A 19 -31.39 -21.31 -51.78
C ALA A 19 -30.62 -21.42 -50.43
N PRO A 20 -29.39 -21.97 -50.40
CA PRO A 20 -28.80 -22.52 -49.15
C PRO A 20 -27.89 -21.57 -48.35
N LEU A 21 -27.65 -21.96 -47.09
CA LEU A 21 -26.72 -21.33 -46.14
C LEU A 21 -25.25 -21.47 -46.57
N ARG A 22 -24.45 -20.44 -46.27
CA ARG A 22 -22.99 -20.57 -46.04
C ARG A 22 -22.64 -19.89 -44.71
N SER A 23 -21.85 -20.58 -43.89
CA SER A 23 -21.36 -20.05 -42.61
C SER A 23 -20.21 -19.08 -42.83
N ALA A 24 -20.22 -17.96 -42.10
CA ALA A 24 -19.09 -17.05 -41.97
C ALA A 24 -18.82 -16.79 -40.48
N HIS A 25 -18.00 -17.65 -39.86
CA HIS A 25 -17.54 -17.43 -38.49
C HIS A 25 -16.47 -16.33 -38.48
N GLN A 26 -16.89 -15.07 -38.39
CA GLN A 26 -15.97 -13.98 -38.01
C GLN A 26 -15.61 -14.12 -36.54
N TYR A 27 -14.44 -14.70 -36.27
CA TYR A 27 -13.81 -14.63 -34.95
C TYR A 27 -13.50 -13.18 -34.63
N ARG A 28 -14.35 -12.56 -33.80
CA ARG A 28 -14.10 -11.25 -33.21
C ARG A 28 -12.86 -11.36 -32.33
N GLN A 29 -11.72 -10.85 -32.78
CA GLN A 29 -10.51 -10.79 -31.96
C GLN A 29 -10.81 -9.97 -30.71
N ILE A 30 -10.92 -10.65 -29.57
CA ILE A 30 -10.89 -10.01 -28.27
C ILE A 30 -9.43 -9.58 -28.09
N SER A 31 -9.16 -8.27 -28.19
CA SER A 31 -7.87 -7.72 -27.76
C SER A 31 -7.64 -8.17 -26.33
N ARG A 32 -6.60 -8.98 -26.10
CA ARG A 32 -6.12 -9.25 -24.76
C ARG A 32 -5.55 -7.94 -24.22
N THR A 33 -6.35 -7.20 -23.48
CA THR A 33 -5.84 -6.15 -22.60
C THR A 33 -4.74 -6.79 -21.78
N ARG A 34 -3.51 -6.29 -21.94
CA ARG A 34 -2.35 -6.83 -21.21
C ARG A 34 -2.57 -6.47 -19.75
N VAL A 35 -3.07 -7.43 -18.96
CA VAL A 35 -3.08 -7.32 -17.51
C VAL A 35 -1.63 -7.06 -17.13
N VAL A 36 -1.39 -5.85 -16.61
CA VAL A 36 -0.07 -5.50 -16.08
C VAL A 36 0.09 -6.36 -14.83
N SER A 37 1.07 -7.25 -14.84
CA SER A 37 1.42 -7.96 -13.61
C SER A 37 1.83 -6.91 -12.58
N ALA A 38 1.42 -7.08 -11.33
CA ALA A 38 2.20 -6.50 -10.25
C ALA A 38 3.63 -7.05 -10.42
N ALA A 39 4.64 -6.16 -10.37
CA ALA A 39 6.01 -6.56 -10.65
C ALA A 39 6.44 -7.63 -9.63
N ALA A 40 6.90 -8.78 -10.13
CA ALA A 40 7.23 -9.93 -9.29
C ALA A 40 8.58 -9.74 -8.59
N TYR A 41 8.59 -8.92 -7.53
CA TYR A 41 9.74 -8.75 -6.66
C TYR A 41 10.08 -10.06 -5.93
N THR A 42 11.38 -10.33 -5.80
CA THR A 42 11.92 -11.46 -5.05
C THR A 42 12.94 -10.99 -4.02
N ASN A 43 13.25 -11.82 -3.02
CA ASN A 43 14.13 -11.42 -1.92
C ASN A 43 15.40 -12.26 -1.84
N ALA A 44 16.54 -11.60 -1.66
CA ALA A 44 17.82 -12.22 -1.33
C ALA A 44 18.15 -11.95 0.15
N ARG A 45 18.25 -13.01 0.95
CA ARG A 45 18.57 -12.91 2.39
C ARG A 45 20.06 -13.13 2.63
N THR A 46 20.65 -12.34 3.52
CA THR A 46 22.02 -12.50 4.01
C THR A 46 22.04 -12.48 5.53
N GLY A 47 23.02 -13.17 6.14
CA GLY A 47 23.05 -13.41 7.59
C GLY A 47 22.04 -14.48 8.04
N ASP A 48 22.28 -15.07 9.20
CA ASP A 48 21.32 -16.00 9.83
C ASP A 48 20.20 -15.21 10.52
N PHE A 49 18.98 -15.74 10.55
CA PHE A 49 17.87 -15.13 11.30
C PHE A 49 17.66 -15.84 12.65
N PRO A 50 17.62 -15.12 13.79
CA PRO A 50 17.86 -13.69 13.97
C PRO A 50 19.35 -13.37 14.25
N SER A 51 19.91 -12.34 13.59
CA SER A 51 21.26 -11.82 13.86
C SER A 51 21.40 -10.35 13.46
N LEU A 52 22.44 -9.66 13.95
CA LEU A 52 22.74 -8.26 13.59
C LEU A 52 23.11 -8.10 12.10
N GLU A 53 23.63 -9.17 11.49
CA GLU A 53 24.01 -9.24 10.06
C GLU A 53 22.82 -9.60 9.15
N PHE A 54 21.64 -9.88 9.73
CA PHE A 54 20.49 -10.29 8.94
C PHE A 54 19.96 -9.12 8.09
N ARG A 55 19.82 -9.35 6.78
CA ARG A 55 19.24 -8.40 5.82
C ARG A 55 18.35 -9.12 4.81
N VAL A 56 17.29 -8.43 4.38
CA VAL A 56 16.45 -8.83 3.25
C VAL A 56 16.59 -7.79 2.14
N PHE A 57 17.40 -8.10 1.12
CA PHE A 57 17.52 -7.31 -0.10
C PHE A 57 16.42 -7.70 -1.09
N PHE A 58 16.08 -6.78 -1.99
CA PHE A 58 15.05 -6.96 -3.01
C PHE A 58 15.67 -7.08 -4.41
N GLN A 59 15.01 -7.83 -5.27
CA GLN A 59 15.34 -7.98 -6.69
C GLN A 59 14.08 -7.85 -7.55
N ASP A 60 14.18 -7.21 -8.71
CA ASP A 60 13.09 -7.07 -9.68
C ASP A 60 12.90 -8.32 -10.56
N GLU A 61 11.99 -8.26 -11.53
CA GLU A 61 11.72 -9.36 -12.49
C GLU A 61 12.93 -9.71 -13.38
N SER A 62 13.93 -8.82 -13.50
CA SER A 62 15.17 -9.07 -14.24
C SER A 62 16.28 -9.67 -13.35
N GLY A 63 16.07 -9.70 -12.03
CA GLY A 63 17.07 -10.07 -11.04
C GLY A 63 18.02 -8.92 -10.67
N ALA A 64 17.78 -7.70 -11.15
CA ALA A 64 18.52 -6.52 -10.70
C ALA A 64 18.20 -6.22 -9.23
N LYS A 65 19.22 -5.87 -8.43
CA LYS A 65 18.99 -5.42 -7.06
C LYS A 65 18.31 -4.05 -7.07
N VAL A 66 17.34 -3.87 -6.18
CA VAL A 66 16.51 -2.68 -6.07
C VAL A 66 16.32 -2.31 -4.59
N SER A 67 16.13 -1.02 -4.32
CA SER A 67 15.69 -0.53 -3.02
C SER A 67 14.18 -0.73 -2.86
N PRO A 68 13.68 -1.37 -1.78
CA PRO A 68 12.26 -1.43 -1.50
C PRO A 68 11.66 -0.03 -1.31
N TRP A 69 12.37 0.91 -0.66
CA TRP A 69 11.88 2.26 -0.45
C TRP A 69 11.79 3.07 -1.74
N HIS A 70 12.76 2.91 -2.65
CA HIS A 70 12.92 3.83 -3.77
C HIS A 70 12.42 3.33 -5.12
N ASP A 71 12.63 2.05 -5.42
CA ASP A 71 12.45 1.49 -6.76
C ASP A 71 11.13 0.70 -6.89
N VAL A 72 10.45 0.44 -5.77
CA VAL A 72 9.07 -0.07 -5.78
C VAL A 72 8.12 1.11 -5.98
N PRO A 73 7.30 1.16 -7.04
CA PRO A 73 6.37 2.27 -7.25
C PRO A 73 5.31 2.32 -6.16
N LEU A 74 5.04 3.51 -5.60
CA LEU A 74 3.95 3.69 -4.64
C LEU A 74 2.58 3.27 -5.21
N LYS A 75 2.27 3.70 -6.44
CA LYS A 75 0.92 3.62 -7.03
C LYS A 75 0.86 2.63 -8.20
N ASN A 76 -0.16 1.78 -8.21
CA ASN A 76 -0.44 0.83 -9.28
C ASN A 76 -1.46 1.39 -10.29
N ALA A 77 -1.50 0.80 -11.49
CA ALA A 77 -2.37 1.24 -12.59
C ALA A 77 -3.88 1.02 -12.35
N ASP A 78 -4.26 0.27 -11.30
CA ASP A 78 -5.64 0.05 -10.87
C ASP A 78 -6.09 0.99 -9.73
N GLY A 79 -5.19 1.86 -9.24
CA GLY A 79 -5.45 2.75 -8.11
C GLY A 79 -5.23 2.11 -6.73
N SER A 80 -4.70 0.90 -6.65
CA SER A 80 -4.09 0.37 -5.42
C SER A 80 -2.72 1.01 -5.17
N VAL A 81 -2.21 0.91 -3.94
CA VAL A 81 -0.81 1.23 -3.63
C VAL A 81 -0.05 -0.06 -3.29
N ASN A 82 1.26 -0.06 -3.45
CA ASN A 82 2.09 -1.16 -2.96
C ASN A 82 2.41 -0.98 -1.48
N PHE A 83 2.32 -2.05 -0.72
CA PHE A 83 2.74 -2.16 0.68
C PHE A 83 3.89 -3.16 0.76
N ILE A 84 4.89 -2.86 1.57
CA ILE A 84 6.05 -3.74 1.80
C ILE A 84 5.95 -4.33 3.20
N CYS A 85 5.71 -5.64 3.27
CA CYS A 85 5.59 -6.33 4.56
C CYS A 85 6.97 -6.56 5.18
N GLU A 86 7.22 -5.91 6.30
CA GLU A 86 8.46 -6.01 7.08
C GLU A 86 8.29 -6.98 8.25
N ILE A 87 7.20 -6.85 8.99
CA ILE A 87 6.87 -7.69 10.15
C ILE A 87 5.60 -8.50 9.81
N PRO A 88 5.74 -9.82 9.56
CA PRO A 88 4.60 -10.70 9.35
C PRO A 88 3.64 -10.73 10.54
N LYS A 89 2.34 -10.86 10.24
CA LYS A 89 1.27 -11.07 11.22
C LYS A 89 1.58 -12.20 12.20
N GLU A 90 1.33 -11.95 13.48
CA GLU A 90 1.65 -12.82 14.62
C GLU A 90 3.15 -13.10 14.82
N THR A 91 3.99 -12.12 14.48
CA THR A 91 5.42 -12.11 14.85
C THR A 91 5.77 -10.85 15.66
N LYS A 92 7.02 -10.78 16.17
CA LYS A 92 7.44 -9.73 17.12
C LYS A 92 8.84 -9.17 16.94
N ALA A 93 9.64 -9.64 15.99
CA ALA A 93 10.90 -8.97 15.67
C ALA A 93 10.57 -7.60 15.06
N LYS A 94 11.09 -6.49 15.61
CA LYS A 94 10.91 -5.17 14.97
C LYS A 94 11.82 -5.12 13.76
N MET A 95 11.28 -5.55 12.63
CA MET A 95 11.91 -5.44 11.33
C MET A 95 11.50 -4.12 10.69
N GLU A 96 12.43 -3.50 9.98
CA GLU A 96 12.27 -2.17 9.38
C GLU A 96 13.16 -2.05 8.15
N VAL A 97 12.75 -1.24 7.18
CA VAL A 97 13.61 -0.78 6.09
C VAL A 97 14.80 0.02 6.63
N ALA A 98 16.02 -0.37 6.25
CA ALA A 98 17.22 0.34 6.66
C ALA A 98 17.38 1.65 5.85
N THR A 99 16.75 2.72 6.31
CA THR A 99 16.79 4.06 5.69
C THR A 99 18.20 4.68 5.62
N ASP A 100 19.14 4.14 6.40
CA ASP A 100 20.57 4.47 6.48
C ASP A 100 21.49 3.59 5.59
N GLU A 101 20.99 2.47 5.03
CA GLU A 101 21.80 1.51 4.28
C GLU A 101 21.48 1.50 2.77
N LYS A 102 22.53 1.35 1.95
CA LYS A 102 22.39 1.31 0.48
C LYS A 102 21.54 0.12 0.02
N LEU A 103 20.65 0.37 -0.96
CA LEU A 103 19.56 -0.50 -1.40
C LEU A 103 18.52 -0.78 -0.30
N THR A 104 18.54 0.01 0.78
CA THR A 104 17.58 0.06 1.90
C THR A 104 17.01 -1.31 2.28
N PRO A 105 17.84 -2.33 2.60
CA PRO A 105 17.36 -3.67 2.93
C PRO A 105 16.53 -3.67 4.22
N ILE A 106 15.61 -4.61 4.37
CA ILE A 106 14.94 -4.79 5.68
C ILE A 106 15.95 -5.42 6.66
N LYS A 107 16.12 -4.79 7.83
CA LYS A 107 16.93 -5.27 8.97
C LYS A 107 16.07 -5.37 10.23
N GLN A 108 16.66 -5.80 11.34
CA GLN A 108 16.01 -5.75 12.66
C GLN A 108 16.57 -4.56 13.46
N ASP A 109 15.68 -3.76 14.06
CA ASP A 109 16.00 -2.65 14.97
C ASP A 109 16.93 -3.14 16.10
N THR A 110 17.83 -2.26 16.57
CA THR A 110 18.70 -2.57 17.70
C THR A 110 18.59 -1.56 18.85
N LYS A 111 18.22 -2.07 20.03
CA LYS A 111 18.12 -1.29 21.26
C LYS A 111 19.31 -1.59 22.18
N LYS A 112 20.23 -0.62 22.29
CA LYS A 112 21.49 -0.74 23.07
C LYS A 112 22.38 -1.90 22.58
N GLY A 113 22.55 -2.03 21.26
CA GLY A 113 23.40 -3.05 20.64
C GLY A 113 22.84 -4.48 20.70
N LYS A 114 21.52 -4.62 20.89
CA LYS A 114 20.81 -5.90 20.88
C LYS A 114 19.60 -5.79 19.97
N LEU A 115 19.31 -6.86 19.23
CA LEU A 115 18.10 -7.01 18.43
C LEU A 115 16.85 -6.69 19.26
N ARG A 116 15.95 -5.87 18.72
CA ARG A 116 14.72 -5.41 19.36
C ARG A 116 13.55 -6.26 18.89
N ASP A 117 12.89 -6.90 19.84
CA ASP A 117 11.54 -7.42 19.66
C ASP A 117 10.54 -6.43 20.26
N TYR A 118 9.32 -6.38 19.72
CA TYR A 118 8.17 -5.90 20.46
C TYR A 118 7.89 -6.81 21.67
N PRO A 119 7.39 -6.26 22.80
CA PRO A 119 7.12 -7.05 24.01
C PRO A 119 5.95 -8.04 23.85
N TYR A 120 5.15 -7.89 22.79
CA TYR A 120 4.12 -8.81 22.34
C TYR A 120 4.04 -8.79 20.80
N ASN A 121 3.42 -9.81 20.19
CA ASN A 121 3.24 -9.90 18.74
C ASN A 121 2.46 -8.69 18.19
N ILE A 122 2.75 -8.31 16.95
CA ILE A 122 1.83 -7.49 16.14
C ILE A 122 0.79 -8.41 15.48
N ASN A 123 -0.50 -8.06 15.60
CA ASN A 123 -1.61 -8.92 15.18
C ASN A 123 -2.02 -8.73 13.70
N TRP A 124 -1.22 -7.98 12.95
CA TRP A 124 -1.44 -7.56 11.56
C TRP A 124 -0.13 -7.67 10.78
N ASN A 125 -0.20 -7.68 9.45
CA ASN A 125 1.02 -7.53 8.66
C ASN A 125 1.40 -6.04 8.71
N TYR A 126 2.69 -5.76 8.93
CA TYR A 126 3.18 -4.41 9.18
C TYR A 126 4.46 -4.10 8.38
N GLY A 127 4.71 -2.82 8.16
CA GLY A 127 5.76 -2.26 7.31
C GLY A 127 5.21 -1.07 6.52
N MET A 128 5.90 -0.60 5.49
CA MET A 128 5.67 0.74 4.94
C MET A 128 5.08 0.81 3.51
N LEU A 129 4.71 2.04 3.13
CA LEU A 129 4.47 2.47 1.75
C LEU A 129 5.78 2.97 1.10
N PRO A 130 6.23 2.38 -0.01
CA PRO A 130 7.44 2.82 -0.69
C PRO A 130 7.22 4.19 -1.33
N GLN A 131 8.31 4.94 -1.56
CA GLN A 131 8.28 6.29 -2.10
C GLN A 131 7.42 7.29 -1.29
N THR A 132 7.25 7.06 0.01
CA THR A 132 6.72 8.04 0.98
C THR A 132 7.79 8.39 2.00
N TRP A 133 7.66 9.53 2.70
CA TRP A 133 8.57 9.95 3.77
C TRP A 133 7.93 11.01 4.66
N GLU A 134 8.10 10.89 5.97
CA GLU A 134 7.59 11.82 6.97
C GLU A 134 8.65 12.88 7.31
N ASP A 135 8.67 14.00 6.57
CA ASP A 135 9.71 15.03 6.70
C ASP A 135 9.79 15.63 8.14
N PRO A 136 10.90 15.45 8.88
CA PRO A 136 11.05 15.92 10.26
C PRO A 136 11.14 17.45 10.39
N LYS A 137 11.18 18.19 9.27
CA LYS A 137 11.11 19.66 9.23
C LYS A 137 9.75 20.18 8.78
N HIS A 138 8.81 19.31 8.41
CA HIS A 138 7.41 19.69 8.24
C HIS A 138 6.66 19.57 9.57
N GLU A 139 6.36 20.70 10.22
CA GLU A 139 5.44 20.72 11.37
C GLU A 139 3.99 20.64 10.90
N HIS A 140 3.29 19.54 11.21
CA HIS A 140 1.90 19.34 10.80
C HIS A 140 0.99 20.48 11.34
N PRO A 141 0.23 21.17 10.47
CA PRO A 141 -0.25 22.53 10.72
C PRO A 141 -1.14 22.69 11.96
N THR A 142 -1.93 21.68 12.30
CA THR A 142 -2.82 21.70 13.48
C THR A 142 -2.29 20.96 14.69
N MET A 143 -1.40 19.97 14.50
CA MET A 143 -0.98 19.04 15.57
C MET A 143 0.32 19.44 16.25
N LYS A 144 1.13 20.30 15.60
CA LYS A 144 2.36 20.89 16.19
C LYS A 144 3.40 19.86 16.61
N VAL A 145 3.60 18.92 15.70
CA VAL A 145 4.59 17.83 15.69
C VAL A 145 5.10 17.69 14.26
N SER A 146 6.35 17.24 14.09
CA SER A 146 6.94 16.91 12.77
C SER A 146 6.98 15.41 12.55
N GLY A 147 7.15 14.97 11.30
CA GLY A 147 7.32 13.55 10.94
C GLY A 147 8.53 12.88 11.62
N ASP A 148 8.47 11.55 11.72
CA ASP A 148 9.48 10.69 12.38
C ASP A 148 10.74 10.37 11.54
N ASN A 149 10.83 10.92 10.32
CA ASN A 149 11.89 10.71 9.33
C ASN A 149 11.90 9.35 8.60
N ASP A 150 10.93 8.47 8.82
CA ASP A 150 10.81 7.19 8.13
C ASP A 150 9.71 7.21 7.03
N PRO A 151 9.49 6.11 6.27
CA PRO A 151 8.41 6.00 5.28
C PRO A 151 7.08 5.63 5.95
N VAL A 152 5.96 6.12 5.41
CA VAL A 152 4.62 5.98 6.03
C VAL A 152 4.25 4.53 6.31
N ASP A 153 3.91 4.27 7.56
CA ASP A 153 3.65 2.94 8.09
C ASP A 153 2.24 2.41 7.78
N VAL A 154 2.12 1.09 7.68
CA VAL A 154 0.89 0.40 7.25
C VAL A 154 0.56 -0.75 8.20
N VAL A 155 -0.71 -0.79 8.60
CA VAL A 155 -1.34 -1.91 9.30
C VAL A 155 -2.27 -2.60 8.31
N GLU A 156 -1.82 -3.73 7.73
CA GLU A 156 -2.60 -4.49 6.76
C GLU A 156 -3.47 -5.53 7.49
N ILE A 157 -4.80 -5.34 7.38
CA ILE A 157 -5.81 -6.05 8.19
C ILE A 157 -6.28 -7.38 7.59
N GLY A 158 -5.58 -7.88 6.57
CA GLY A 158 -5.93 -9.08 5.83
C GLY A 158 -5.98 -10.36 6.68
N SER A 159 -6.67 -11.36 6.14
CA SER A 159 -6.83 -12.66 6.77
C SER A 159 -5.55 -13.50 6.76
N ALA A 160 -4.68 -13.32 5.76
CA ALA A 160 -3.42 -14.03 5.61
C ALA A 160 -2.27 -13.39 6.39
N ALA A 161 -1.28 -14.21 6.77
CA ALA A 161 0.05 -13.71 7.11
C ALA A 161 0.89 -13.57 5.83
N LEU A 162 1.41 -12.37 5.58
CA LEU A 162 2.25 -12.04 4.45
C LEU A 162 3.73 -12.35 4.76
N ALA A 163 4.55 -12.47 3.72
CA ALA A 163 5.97 -12.79 3.89
C ALA A 163 6.80 -11.53 4.15
N MET A 164 7.76 -11.60 5.06
CA MET A 164 8.79 -10.58 5.24
C MET A 164 9.57 -10.39 3.93
N GLY A 165 9.51 -9.17 3.37
CA GLY A 165 10.03 -8.80 2.06
C GLY A 165 9.02 -8.85 0.92
N SER A 166 7.75 -9.21 1.16
CA SER A 166 6.73 -9.24 0.09
C SER A 166 6.19 -7.85 -0.23
N VAL A 167 6.12 -7.55 -1.53
CA VAL A 167 5.43 -6.37 -2.07
C VAL A 167 4.00 -6.79 -2.42
N THR A 168 3.02 -6.19 -1.75
CA THR A 168 1.59 -6.56 -1.86
C THR A 168 0.77 -5.34 -2.26
N PRO A 169 -0.01 -5.39 -3.36
CA PRO A 169 -0.99 -4.34 -3.67
C PRO A 169 -2.11 -4.29 -2.62
N VAL A 170 -2.31 -3.13 -1.99
CA VAL A 170 -3.31 -2.88 -0.94
C VAL A 170 -4.23 -1.71 -1.30
N LYS A 171 -5.40 -1.68 -0.66
CA LYS A 171 -6.28 -0.51 -0.63
C LYS A 171 -6.15 0.18 0.74
N PRO A 172 -5.65 1.42 0.81
CA PRO A 172 -5.79 2.27 1.99
C PRO A 172 -7.27 2.58 2.22
N VAL A 173 -7.71 2.54 3.48
CA VAL A 173 -9.11 2.79 3.87
C VAL A 173 -9.27 3.65 5.12
N GLY A 174 -8.23 3.82 5.93
CA GLY A 174 -8.20 4.79 7.03
C GLY A 174 -6.77 5.11 7.47
N VAL A 175 -6.58 6.06 8.37
CA VAL A 175 -5.27 6.39 8.95
C VAL A 175 -5.39 6.92 10.38
N TYR A 176 -4.47 6.51 11.26
CA TYR A 176 -4.29 7.10 12.58
C TYR A 176 -3.08 8.06 12.57
N ALA A 177 -3.26 9.27 13.12
CA ALA A 177 -2.15 10.12 13.53
C ALA A 177 -1.63 9.62 14.89
N MET A 178 -0.60 8.78 14.94
CA MET A 178 0.08 8.49 16.22
C MET A 178 1.07 9.61 16.55
N ILE A 179 1.30 9.81 17.84
CA ILE A 179 2.39 10.64 18.36
C ILE A 179 3.34 9.71 19.14
N ASP A 180 4.43 9.27 18.52
CA ASP A 180 5.43 8.39 19.13
C ASP A 180 6.59 9.24 19.68
N ASP A 181 6.75 9.25 21.02
CA ASP A 181 7.79 9.98 21.79
C ASP A 181 7.91 11.51 21.59
N GLY A 182 7.26 12.09 20.59
CA GLY A 182 7.25 13.52 20.25
C GLY A 182 7.03 13.79 18.76
N GLU A 183 7.33 12.80 17.91
CA GLU A 183 7.15 12.86 16.46
C GLU A 183 5.74 12.41 16.03
N LEU A 184 5.32 12.86 14.85
CA LEU A 184 4.15 12.40 14.12
C LEU A 184 4.52 11.12 13.36
N ASP A 185 3.62 10.15 13.44
CA ASP A 185 3.78 8.82 12.88
C ASP A 185 2.40 8.39 12.33
N TRP A 186 2.25 8.30 11.01
CA TRP A 186 0.99 7.92 10.37
C TRP A 186 0.86 6.41 10.21
N LYS A 187 -0.04 5.78 10.98
CA LYS A 187 -0.40 4.36 10.81
C LYS A 187 -1.59 4.23 9.83
N VAL A 188 -1.29 3.97 8.56
CA VAL A 188 -2.29 3.72 7.51
C VAL A 188 -2.96 2.36 7.70
N ILE A 189 -4.29 2.33 7.74
CA ILE A 189 -5.08 1.10 7.76
C ILE A 189 -5.39 0.70 6.32
N ALA A 190 -4.91 -0.48 5.92
CA ALA A 190 -5.06 -0.99 4.55
C ALA A 190 -5.49 -2.46 4.51
N ILE A 191 -5.97 -2.92 3.36
CA ILE A 191 -6.27 -4.34 3.12
C ILE A 191 -5.75 -4.76 1.74
N SER A 192 -5.13 -5.94 1.66
CA SER A 192 -4.67 -6.55 0.41
C SER A 192 -5.80 -6.64 -0.62
N THR A 193 -5.51 -6.28 -1.87
CA THR A 193 -6.49 -6.39 -2.97
C THR A 193 -6.91 -7.84 -3.24
N SER A 194 -6.12 -8.82 -2.77
CA SER A 194 -6.42 -10.25 -2.90
C SER A 194 -7.16 -10.87 -1.71
N ASP A 195 -7.42 -10.14 -0.61
CA ASP A 195 -8.17 -10.70 0.52
C ASP A 195 -9.64 -10.99 0.14
N PRO A 196 -10.24 -12.11 0.59
CA PRO A 196 -11.64 -12.44 0.27
C PRO A 196 -12.68 -11.37 0.64
N LYS A 197 -12.40 -10.53 1.64
CA LYS A 197 -13.23 -9.38 2.03
C LYS A 197 -12.90 -8.10 1.27
N ALA A 198 -11.79 -7.99 0.56
CA ALA A 198 -11.26 -6.72 0.03
C ALA A 198 -12.31 -5.90 -0.73
N LYS A 199 -13.13 -6.55 -1.57
CA LYS A 199 -14.25 -5.93 -2.30
C LYS A 199 -15.26 -5.18 -1.41
N ASP A 200 -15.47 -5.64 -0.18
CA ASP A 200 -16.49 -5.16 0.77
C ASP A 200 -15.94 -4.10 1.74
N ILE A 201 -14.64 -3.81 1.68
CA ILE A 201 -13.90 -2.83 2.50
C ILE A 201 -13.41 -1.69 1.61
N ASN A 202 -14.06 -0.52 1.66
CA ASN A 202 -13.73 0.59 0.77
C ASN A 202 -13.48 1.93 1.47
N ASP A 203 -13.83 2.02 2.75
CA ASP A 203 -13.59 3.18 3.63
C ASP A 203 -13.50 2.71 5.10
N VAL A 204 -13.08 3.58 6.02
CA VAL A 204 -12.84 3.26 7.43
C VAL A 204 -14.07 2.68 8.14
N ALA A 205 -15.27 3.13 7.74
CA ALA A 205 -16.54 2.62 8.26
C ALA A 205 -16.84 1.16 7.86
N ASP A 206 -16.30 0.68 6.74
CA ASP A 206 -16.42 -0.74 6.36
C ASP A 206 -15.54 -1.64 7.24
N VAL A 207 -14.41 -1.12 7.76
CA VAL A 207 -13.52 -1.88 8.64
C VAL A 207 -14.27 -2.33 9.89
N GLU A 208 -14.85 -1.40 10.65
CA GLU A 208 -15.60 -1.73 11.88
C GLU A 208 -16.85 -2.59 11.59
N LYS A 209 -17.50 -2.37 10.44
CA LYS A 209 -18.68 -3.13 9.98
C LYS A 209 -18.37 -4.60 9.65
N HIS A 210 -17.16 -4.91 9.19
CA HIS A 210 -16.77 -6.28 8.79
C HIS A 210 -15.70 -6.92 9.68
N PHE A 211 -15.06 -6.13 10.54
CA PHE A 211 -14.09 -6.52 11.56
C PHE A 211 -14.38 -5.72 12.86
N PRO A 212 -15.41 -6.09 13.64
CA PRO A 212 -15.78 -5.31 14.82
C PRO A 212 -14.65 -5.20 15.87
N GLY A 213 -14.48 -3.98 16.38
CA GLY A 213 -13.44 -3.56 17.32
C GLY A 213 -12.03 -3.55 16.75
N GLU A 214 -11.80 -3.78 15.45
CA GLU A 214 -10.44 -3.92 14.90
C GLU A 214 -9.65 -2.61 14.99
N LEU A 215 -10.30 -1.49 14.70
CA LEU A 215 -9.67 -0.16 14.79
C LEU A 215 -9.23 0.14 16.24
N GLU A 216 -10.06 -0.16 17.23
CA GLU A 216 -9.69 0.03 18.65
C GLU A 216 -8.59 -0.95 19.10
N LYS A 217 -8.56 -2.20 18.61
CA LYS A 217 -7.44 -3.12 18.88
C LYS A 217 -6.11 -2.55 18.37
N ILE A 218 -6.09 -2.03 17.14
CA ILE A 218 -4.92 -1.39 16.52
C ILE A 218 -4.48 -0.18 17.36
N ARG A 219 -5.41 0.73 17.66
CA ARG A 219 -5.14 1.93 18.47
C ARG A 219 -4.62 1.60 19.87
N VAL A 220 -5.20 0.61 20.54
CA VAL A 220 -4.74 0.12 21.87
C VAL A 220 -3.35 -0.49 21.79
N TRP A 221 -3.07 -1.31 20.77
CA TRP A 221 -1.75 -1.90 20.54
C TRP A 221 -0.69 -0.80 20.42
N PHE A 222 -0.91 0.16 19.53
CA PHE A 222 0.02 1.26 19.24
C PHE A 222 0.12 2.29 20.39
N ARG A 223 -0.94 2.47 21.19
CA ARG A 223 -0.88 3.23 22.45
C ARG A 223 0.06 2.58 23.47
N ASP A 224 -0.02 1.26 23.62
CA ASP A 224 0.52 0.56 24.78
C ASP A 224 1.86 -0.17 24.52
N TYR A 225 2.32 -0.34 23.27
CA TYR A 225 3.44 -1.25 22.93
C TYR A 225 4.78 -0.92 23.59
N LYS A 226 5.03 0.34 23.97
CA LYS A 226 6.24 0.75 24.71
C LYS A 226 6.08 0.72 26.23
N THR A 227 4.87 0.51 26.76
CA THR A 227 4.65 0.53 28.23
C THR A 227 5.39 -0.58 28.99
N PRO A 228 5.62 -1.80 28.46
CA PRO A 228 6.47 -2.80 29.12
C PRO A 228 7.95 -2.39 29.20
N ASP A 229 8.39 -1.49 28.31
CA ASP A 229 9.72 -0.87 28.30
C ASP A 229 9.85 0.32 29.28
N GLY A 230 8.79 0.63 30.05
CA GLY A 230 8.75 1.74 31.00
C GLY A 230 8.57 3.13 30.37
N LYS A 231 8.22 3.20 29.08
CA LYS A 231 7.81 4.43 28.39
C LYS A 231 6.35 4.79 28.74
N PRO A 232 5.95 6.07 28.59
CA PRO A 232 4.54 6.45 28.61
C PRO A 232 3.77 5.79 27.46
N GLN A 233 2.44 5.82 27.56
CA GLN A 233 1.55 5.55 26.43
C GLN A 233 1.78 6.58 25.31
N ASN A 234 1.76 6.12 24.06
CA ASN A 234 1.66 7.02 22.92
C ASN A 234 0.31 7.74 22.91
N LYS A 235 0.27 8.90 22.25
CA LYS A 235 -0.96 9.67 22.03
C LYS A 235 -1.41 9.51 20.59
N PHE A 236 -2.62 9.96 20.30
CA PHE A 236 -3.09 10.13 18.93
C PHE A 236 -3.54 11.57 18.71
N GLY A 237 -3.41 12.03 17.47
CA GLY A 237 -4.01 13.27 16.99
C GLY A 237 -5.49 13.10 16.66
N LEU A 238 -6.09 14.15 16.09
CA LEU A 238 -7.40 14.10 15.42
C LEU A 238 -8.53 13.46 16.27
N ASP A 239 -8.58 13.80 17.56
CA ASP A 239 -9.51 13.26 18.57
C ASP A 239 -9.45 11.72 18.77
N ASP A 240 -8.26 11.11 18.69
CA ASP A 240 -8.04 9.65 18.76
C ASP A 240 -8.69 8.84 17.61
N LYS A 241 -9.14 9.50 16.53
CA LYS A 241 -9.90 8.86 15.44
C LYS A 241 -8.99 8.23 14.38
N CYS A 242 -9.45 7.11 13.83
CA CYS A 242 -9.03 6.68 12.49
C CYS A 242 -9.79 7.53 11.48
N MET A 243 -9.06 8.29 10.67
CA MET A 243 -9.63 9.15 9.65
C MET A 243 -10.10 8.34 8.43
N ASP A 244 -10.98 8.92 7.63
CA ASP A 244 -11.51 8.27 6.43
C ASP A 244 -10.48 8.09 5.31
N LYS A 245 -10.88 7.35 4.28
CA LYS A 245 -10.03 7.10 3.10
C LYS A 245 -9.64 8.36 2.35
N ALA A 246 -10.49 9.39 2.30
CA ALA A 246 -10.16 10.62 1.58
C ALA A 246 -9.04 11.39 2.29
N TYR A 247 -9.09 11.46 3.62
CA TYR A 247 -8.00 12.00 4.43
C TYR A 247 -6.72 11.14 4.29
N THR A 248 -6.87 9.82 4.34
CA THR A 248 -5.77 8.84 4.18
C THR A 248 -5.01 9.04 2.87
N MET A 249 -5.73 9.17 1.74
CA MET A 249 -5.08 9.42 0.45
C MET A 249 -4.40 10.79 0.37
N GLY A 250 -4.86 11.78 1.16
CA GLY A 250 -4.18 13.08 1.32
C GLY A 250 -2.83 12.95 1.99
N VAL A 251 -2.76 12.23 3.13
CA VAL A 251 -1.51 11.93 3.85
C VAL A 251 -0.51 11.20 2.95
N ILE A 252 -0.98 10.21 2.19
CA ILE A 252 -0.15 9.43 1.25
C ILE A 252 0.37 10.29 0.09
N GLU A 253 -0.38 11.30 -0.36
CA GLU A 253 0.10 12.23 -1.40
C GLU A 253 1.11 13.23 -0.82
N GLU A 254 0.84 13.81 0.36
CA GLU A 254 1.71 14.79 1.03
C GLU A 254 3.10 14.20 1.34
N THR A 255 3.14 13.01 1.95
CA THR A 255 4.38 12.28 2.24
C THR A 255 5.08 11.75 0.98
N HIS A 256 4.35 11.50 -0.11
CA HIS A 256 4.94 11.25 -1.43
C HIS A 256 5.54 12.54 -2.04
N GLU A 257 4.92 13.71 -1.86
CA GLU A 257 5.49 15.00 -2.26
C GLU A 257 6.77 15.34 -1.47
N PHE A 258 6.81 15.03 -0.17
CA PHE A 258 8.02 15.15 0.66
C PHE A 258 9.14 14.23 0.19
N TYR A 259 8.85 12.94 -0.03
CA TYR A 259 9.78 11.98 -0.61
C TYR A 259 10.33 12.43 -1.97
N ASN A 260 9.45 12.92 -2.87
CA ASN A 260 9.86 13.43 -4.18
C ASN A 260 10.72 14.69 -4.04
N ALA A 261 10.47 15.56 -3.05
CA ALA A 261 11.31 16.71 -2.76
C ALA A 261 12.71 16.29 -2.25
N LEU A 262 12.79 15.25 -1.41
CA LEU A 262 14.04 14.67 -0.92
C LEU A 262 14.86 14.05 -2.06
N LYS A 263 14.28 13.12 -2.84
CA LYS A 263 14.97 12.43 -3.95
C LYS A 263 15.40 13.35 -5.09
N SER A 264 14.73 14.49 -5.27
CA SER A 264 15.12 15.52 -6.25
C SER A 264 16.12 16.55 -5.71
N GLY A 265 16.49 16.49 -4.42
CA GLY A 265 17.34 17.48 -3.77
C GLY A 265 16.71 18.85 -3.57
N LYS A 266 15.39 19.00 -3.81
CA LYS A 266 14.60 20.20 -3.50
C LYS A 266 14.50 20.41 -1.97
N ARG A 267 14.39 19.32 -1.24
CA ARG A 267 14.63 19.21 0.21
C ARG A 267 16.03 18.63 0.37
N ALA A 268 16.86 19.28 1.18
CA ALA A 268 18.18 18.76 1.53
C ALA A 268 18.03 17.44 2.30
N ASN A 269 19.03 16.56 2.19
CA ASN A 269 19.17 15.38 3.03
C ASN A 269 20.17 15.71 4.15
N ASP A 270 19.69 16.39 5.20
CA ASP A 270 20.49 16.70 6.39
C ASP A 270 20.40 15.58 7.43
N GLU A 271 19.64 14.52 7.10
CA GLU A 271 19.30 13.36 7.91
C GLU A 271 20.13 12.12 7.53
N GLU A 272 21.11 12.29 6.63
CA GLU A 272 22.07 11.28 6.13
C GLU A 272 21.44 10.01 5.52
N LEU A 273 20.18 10.10 5.09
CA LEU A 273 19.40 9.00 4.49
C LEU A 273 20.08 8.41 3.25
N SER A 274 20.04 7.09 3.09
CA SER A 274 20.57 6.42 1.91
C SER A 274 19.60 6.55 0.75
N LEU A 275 19.92 7.43 -0.21
CA LEU A 275 19.08 7.68 -1.39
C LEU A 275 19.46 6.80 -2.62
N GLU A 276 20.22 5.71 -2.42
CA GLU A 276 20.77 4.79 -3.45
C GLU A 276 20.47 3.30 -3.20
#